data_AF-A0AA42DPL4-F1
#
_entry.id   AF-A0AA42DPL4-F1
#
_cell.length_a   1.000
_cell.length_b   1.000
_cell.length_c   1.000
_cell.angle_alpha   90.00
_cell.angle_beta   90.00
_cell.angle_gamma   90.00
#
_symmetry.space_group_name_H-M   'P 1'
#
loop_
_entity.id
_entity.type
_entity.pdbx_description
1 polymer ?
#
loop_
_entity_poly.entity_id
_entity_poly.type
_entity_poly.pdbx_seq_one_letter_code
_entity_poly.pdbx_strand_id
1 'polypeptide(L)'
;MSQFDATDDKQLRVEFSSLMAGLKSNYPNWDFNLNDKNMLRFWYESLSDIPMNVLKIGIHKLIAQEEFYPNIAKIRKACAEVINGPEIDETDAWGMVQGAIHNYGYARVNEALASLPEEVVQAIKAMGGWAELCASENLEADRAHFYRTMKSINKRRQAEQVLSIGIHEQMSLLQKPKEQAVAYITYEEHYEKQPIEVAQRGMAKVKDVLENIGA
;
A
#
# COMPACT_ATOMS: atom_id res chain seq x y z
N MET A 1 -28.89 -15.11 -20.26
CA MET A 1 -28.80 -13.74 -19.73
C MET A 1 -30.21 -13.30 -19.36
N SER A 2 -30.55 -13.46 -18.08
CA SER A 2 -31.92 -13.37 -17.56
C SER A 2 -32.35 -11.91 -17.41
N GLN A 3 -33.61 -11.58 -17.69
CA GLN A 3 -34.23 -10.26 -17.43
C GLN A 3 -34.06 -9.78 -15.97
N PHE A 4 -33.72 -10.69 -15.06
CA PHE A 4 -33.45 -10.40 -13.65
C PHE A 4 -32.17 -9.56 -13.44
N ASP A 5 -31.09 -9.83 -14.18
CA ASP A 5 -29.80 -9.10 -14.07
C ASP A 5 -29.91 -7.63 -14.52
N ALA A 6 -30.65 -7.40 -15.62
CA ALA A 6 -30.76 -6.06 -16.21
C ALA A 6 -31.65 -5.12 -15.39
N THR A 7 -32.61 -5.68 -14.64
CA THR A 7 -33.52 -4.90 -13.79
C THR A 7 -32.81 -4.45 -12.51
N ASP A 8 -31.95 -5.31 -11.94
CA ASP A 8 -31.19 -5.03 -10.73
C ASP A 8 -30.08 -3.99 -10.97
N ASP A 9 -29.32 -4.08 -12.07
CA ASP A 9 -28.32 -3.06 -12.44
C ASP A 9 -28.94 -1.68 -12.67
N LYS A 10 -30.13 -1.62 -13.28
CA LYS A 10 -30.86 -0.35 -13.46
C LYS A 10 -31.25 0.27 -12.11
N GLN A 11 -31.69 -0.53 -11.16
CA GLN A 11 -32.06 -0.06 -9.82
C GLN A 11 -30.82 0.42 -9.04
N LEU A 12 -29.71 -0.32 -9.09
CA LEU A 12 -28.44 0.05 -8.46
C LEU A 12 -27.90 1.38 -8.99
N ARG A 13 -28.01 1.64 -10.30
CA ARG A 13 -27.60 2.93 -10.89
C ARG A 13 -28.46 4.10 -10.39
N VAL A 14 -29.76 3.90 -10.24
CA VAL A 14 -30.67 4.94 -9.71
C VAL A 14 -30.29 5.24 -8.25
N GLU A 15 -30.09 4.21 -7.45
CA GLU A 15 -29.70 4.32 -6.05
C GLU A 15 -28.34 5.02 -5.89
N PHE A 16 -27.35 4.65 -6.72
CA PHE A 16 -26.05 5.31 -6.78
C PHE A 16 -26.18 6.80 -7.12
N SER A 17 -27.01 7.14 -8.12
CA SER A 17 -27.23 8.53 -8.51
C SER A 17 -27.83 9.35 -7.38
N SER A 18 -28.78 8.78 -6.63
CA SER A 18 -29.36 9.44 -5.45
C SER A 18 -28.33 9.65 -4.35
N LEU A 19 -27.47 8.66 -4.10
CA LEU A 19 -26.40 8.75 -3.12
C LEU A 19 -25.36 9.83 -3.48
N MET A 20 -24.94 9.89 -4.74
CA MET A 20 -24.02 10.92 -5.24
C MET A 20 -24.63 12.32 -5.20
N ALA A 21 -25.95 12.45 -5.42
CA ALA A 21 -26.64 13.72 -5.25
C ALA A 21 -26.61 14.21 -3.79
N GLY A 22 -26.83 13.31 -2.82
CA GLY A 22 -26.68 13.61 -1.40
C GLY A 22 -25.23 13.91 -1.00
N LEU A 23 -24.25 13.20 -1.55
CA LEU A 23 -22.84 13.54 -1.32
C LEU A 23 -22.53 14.94 -1.85
N LYS A 24 -22.95 15.27 -3.07
CA LYS A 24 -22.76 16.61 -3.66
C LYS A 24 -23.39 17.73 -2.85
N SER A 25 -24.57 17.52 -2.25
CA SER A 25 -25.24 18.57 -1.47
C SER A 25 -24.46 19.00 -0.22
N ASN A 26 -23.51 18.19 0.26
CA ASN A 26 -22.64 18.54 1.37
C ASN A 26 -21.45 19.44 0.96
N TYR A 27 -21.18 19.57 -0.34
CA TYR A 27 -20.03 20.31 -0.86
C TYR A 27 -20.44 21.30 -1.96
N PRO A 28 -20.92 22.51 -1.61
CA PRO A 28 -21.49 23.47 -2.57
C PRO A 28 -20.54 23.87 -3.71
N ASN A 29 -19.25 23.94 -3.42
CA ASN A 29 -18.20 24.34 -4.37
C ASN A 29 -17.64 23.16 -5.18
N TRP A 30 -18.19 21.95 -5.02
CA TRP A 30 -17.72 20.79 -5.75
C TRP A 30 -18.29 20.80 -7.17
N ASP A 31 -17.41 20.91 -8.17
CA ASP A 31 -17.76 20.88 -9.60
C ASP A 31 -18.08 19.46 -10.11
N PHE A 32 -18.97 18.77 -9.40
CA PHE A 32 -19.52 17.48 -9.80
C PHE A 32 -20.85 17.69 -10.52
N ASN A 33 -20.90 17.44 -11.83
CA ASN A 33 -22.14 17.60 -12.61
C ASN A 33 -22.97 16.29 -12.68
N LEU A 34 -24.04 16.20 -11.90
CA LEU A 34 -24.94 15.02 -11.88
C LEU A 34 -25.58 14.71 -13.24
N ASN A 35 -25.65 15.68 -14.16
CA ASN A 35 -26.21 15.48 -15.49
C ASN A 35 -25.18 14.99 -16.52
N ASP A 36 -23.88 15.01 -16.18
CA ASP A 36 -22.85 14.43 -17.01
C ASP A 36 -22.88 12.90 -16.88
N LYS A 37 -23.49 12.26 -17.88
CA LYS A 37 -23.64 10.80 -17.94
C LYS A 37 -22.30 10.07 -17.97
N ASN A 38 -21.27 10.65 -18.60
CA ASN A 38 -19.95 10.02 -18.69
C ASN A 38 -19.26 10.07 -17.33
N MET A 39 -19.30 11.23 -16.66
CA MET A 39 -18.76 11.37 -15.32
C MET A 39 -19.48 10.45 -14.33
N LEU A 40 -20.82 10.47 -14.30
CA LEU A 40 -21.58 9.62 -13.38
C LEU A 40 -21.35 8.13 -13.64
N ARG A 41 -21.27 7.72 -14.91
CA ARG A 41 -20.94 6.35 -15.30
C ARG A 41 -19.54 5.95 -14.83
N PHE A 42 -18.53 6.79 -15.02
CA PHE A 42 -17.16 6.51 -14.58
C PHE A 42 -17.07 6.33 -13.07
N TRP A 43 -17.75 7.18 -12.30
CA TRP A 43 -17.80 7.07 -10.85
C TRP A 43 -18.54 5.81 -10.39
N TYR A 44 -19.65 5.45 -11.04
CA TYR A 44 -20.36 4.20 -10.76
C TYR A 44 -19.45 2.99 -11.02
N GLU A 45 -18.84 2.90 -12.20
CA GLU A 45 -17.93 1.80 -12.56
C GLU A 45 -16.76 1.72 -11.58
N SER A 46 -16.21 2.86 -11.17
CA SER A 46 -15.11 2.97 -10.22
C SER A 46 -15.47 2.65 -8.77
N LEU A 47 -16.74 2.39 -8.44
CA LEU A 47 -17.20 2.06 -7.07
C LEU A 47 -18.18 0.87 -7.05
N SER A 48 -18.54 0.32 -8.21
CA SER A 48 -19.59 -0.71 -8.38
C SER A 48 -19.23 -2.06 -7.77
N ASP A 49 -17.94 -2.30 -7.53
CA ASP A 49 -17.41 -3.43 -6.77
C ASP A 49 -17.69 -3.34 -5.27
N ILE A 50 -18.01 -2.16 -4.74
CA ILE A 50 -18.36 -1.97 -3.33
C ILE A 50 -19.85 -2.26 -3.17
N PRO A 51 -20.25 -3.15 -2.25
CA PRO A 51 -21.66 -3.36 -1.92
C PRO A 51 -22.36 -2.04 -1.56
N MET A 52 -23.54 -1.79 -2.13
CA MET A 52 -24.23 -0.50 -2.00
C MET A 52 -24.48 -0.08 -0.55
N ASN A 53 -24.77 -1.04 0.34
CA ASN A 53 -24.92 -0.80 1.78
C ASN A 53 -23.61 -0.29 2.43
N VAL A 54 -22.47 -0.86 2.06
CA VAL A 54 -21.14 -0.40 2.52
C VAL A 54 -20.85 0.99 1.97
N LEU A 55 -21.12 1.22 0.68
CA LEU A 55 -20.87 2.52 0.03
C LEU A 55 -21.66 3.65 0.72
N LYS A 56 -22.93 3.41 1.05
CA LYS A 56 -23.76 4.37 1.80
C LYS A 56 -23.14 4.71 3.15
N ILE A 57 -22.78 3.70 3.95
CA ILE A 57 -22.18 3.92 5.28
C ILE A 57 -20.84 4.64 5.14
N GLY A 58 -20.01 4.25 4.16
CA GLY A 58 -18.73 4.88 3.87
C GLY A 58 -18.88 6.36 3.51
N ILE A 59 -19.86 6.71 2.69
CA ILE A 59 -20.19 8.11 2.37
C ILE A 59 -20.67 8.88 3.61
N HIS A 60 -21.55 8.29 4.42
CA HIS A 60 -22.01 8.92 5.67
C HIS A 60 -20.87 9.15 6.68
N LYS A 61 -19.98 8.18 6.82
CA LYS A 61 -18.76 8.32 7.64
C LYS A 61 -17.90 9.46 7.11
N LEU A 62 -17.70 9.51 5.79
CA LEU A 62 -16.83 10.49 5.14
C LEU A 62 -17.35 11.92 5.34
N ILE A 63 -18.63 12.18 5.10
CA ILE A 63 -19.21 13.53 5.29
C ILE A 63 -19.15 14.00 6.77
N ALA A 64 -19.09 13.07 7.72
CA ALA A 64 -18.97 13.39 9.14
C ALA A 64 -17.54 13.79 9.54
N GLN A 65 -16.53 13.50 8.70
CA GLN A 65 -15.11 13.66 9.02
C GLN A 65 -14.38 14.62 8.08
N GLU A 66 -14.86 14.78 6.84
CA GLU A 66 -14.17 15.50 5.78
C GLU A 66 -14.95 16.75 5.37
N GLU A 67 -14.34 17.91 5.62
CA GLU A 67 -14.87 19.22 5.21
C GLU A 67 -14.74 19.47 3.70
N PHE A 68 -13.73 18.85 3.06
CA PHE A 68 -13.46 19.01 1.63
C PHE A 68 -14.07 17.88 0.79
N TYR A 69 -14.51 18.23 -0.41
CA TYR A 69 -15.11 17.26 -1.34
C TYR A 69 -14.15 16.08 -1.61
N PRO A 70 -14.66 14.85 -1.64
CA PRO A 70 -13.82 13.69 -1.81
C PRO A 70 -13.53 13.36 -3.26
N ASN A 71 -12.47 12.58 -3.45
CA ASN A 71 -12.26 11.81 -4.68
C ASN A 71 -12.63 10.33 -4.44
N ILE A 72 -12.61 9.53 -5.51
CA ILE A 72 -12.90 8.09 -5.47
C ILE A 72 -12.02 7.36 -4.44
N ALA A 73 -10.74 7.73 -4.32
CA ALA A 73 -9.81 7.10 -3.38
C ALA A 73 -10.22 7.32 -1.91
N LYS A 74 -10.67 8.53 -1.56
CA LYS A 74 -11.19 8.83 -0.21
C LYS A 74 -12.44 8.02 0.11
N ILE A 75 -13.36 7.89 -0.86
CA ILE A 75 -14.57 7.06 -0.68
C ILE A 75 -14.20 5.60 -0.47
N ARG A 76 -13.28 5.05 -1.29
CA ARG A 76 -12.80 3.68 -1.13
C ARG A 76 -12.15 3.45 0.23
N LYS A 77 -11.32 4.39 0.70
CA LYS A 77 -10.71 4.33 2.03
C LYS A 77 -11.79 4.29 3.13
N ALA A 78 -12.78 5.16 3.07
CA ALA A 78 -13.88 5.16 4.04
C ALA A 78 -14.66 3.83 4.02
N CYS A 79 -14.91 3.26 2.85
CA CYS A 79 -15.59 1.96 2.72
C CYS A 79 -14.73 0.81 3.23
N ALA A 80 -13.42 0.83 2.99
CA ALA A 80 -12.49 -0.16 3.50
C ALA A 80 -12.46 -0.16 5.04
N GLU A 81 -12.48 1.01 5.67
CA GLU A 81 -12.57 1.14 7.13
C GLU A 81 -13.92 0.65 7.69
N VAL A 82 -15.03 0.81 6.94
CA VAL A 82 -16.34 0.26 7.33
C VAL A 82 -16.32 -1.27 7.36
N ILE A 83 -15.64 -1.91 6.42
CA ILE A 83 -15.54 -3.38 6.34
C ILE A 83 -14.57 -3.93 7.38
N ASN A 84 -13.38 -3.31 7.48
CA ASN A 84 -12.26 -3.89 8.21
C ASN A 84 -12.07 -3.33 9.62
N GLY A 85 -12.85 -2.33 9.99
CA GLY A 85 -12.63 -1.54 11.20
C GLY A 85 -11.58 -0.44 11.02
N PRO A 86 -11.45 0.44 12.02
CA PRO A 86 -10.40 1.45 12.03
C PRO A 86 -9.02 0.82 12.13
N GLU A 87 -8.03 1.53 11.60
CA GLU A 87 -6.63 1.23 11.82
C GLU A 87 -6.27 1.34 13.31
N ILE A 88 -5.44 0.43 13.80
CA ILE A 88 -4.89 0.51 15.15
C ILE A 88 -3.75 1.53 15.15
N ASP A 89 -3.89 2.60 15.93
CA ASP A 89 -2.85 3.61 16.14
C ASP A 89 -1.58 2.99 16.72
N GLU A 90 -0.40 3.47 16.32
CA GLU A 90 0.87 2.90 16.75
C GLU A 90 1.08 2.97 18.27
N THR A 91 0.52 3.99 18.93
CA THR A 91 0.60 4.17 20.38
C THR A 91 -0.31 3.17 21.11
N ASP A 92 -1.54 3.00 20.64
CA ASP A 92 -2.47 2.02 21.20
C ASP A 92 -1.93 0.60 21.02
N ALA A 93 -1.41 0.29 19.82
CA ALA A 93 -0.74 -0.96 19.52
C ALA A 93 0.44 -1.22 20.47
N TRP A 94 1.29 -0.22 20.72
CA TRP A 94 2.39 -0.35 21.68
C TRP A 94 1.89 -0.59 23.12
N GLY A 95 0.81 0.08 23.52
CA GLY A 95 0.16 -0.18 24.80
C GLY A 95 -0.30 -1.64 24.96
N MET A 96 -0.87 -2.23 23.91
CA MET A 96 -1.24 -3.66 23.88
C MET A 96 -0.02 -4.56 24.06
N VAL A 97 1.08 -4.25 23.37
CA VAL A 97 2.35 -4.98 23.48
C VAL A 97 2.90 -4.94 24.91
N GLN A 98 2.96 -3.75 25.53
CA GLN A 98 3.42 -3.60 26.90
C GLN A 98 2.53 -4.38 27.89
N GLY A 99 1.20 -4.33 27.70
CA GLY A 99 0.26 -5.12 28.48
C GLY A 99 0.49 -6.63 28.34
N ALA A 100 0.75 -7.11 27.12
CA ALA A 100 1.07 -8.51 26.87
C ALA A 100 2.43 -8.91 27.50
N ILE A 101 3.45 -8.06 27.45
CA ILE A 101 4.75 -8.31 28.10
C ILE A 101 4.55 -8.45 29.62
N HIS A 102 3.79 -7.54 30.22
CA HIS A 102 3.47 -7.58 31.64
C HIS A 102 2.71 -8.85 32.04
N ASN A 103 1.73 -9.24 31.22
CA ASN A 103 0.82 -10.35 31.54
C ASN A 103 1.40 -11.73 31.27
N TYR A 104 2.27 -11.88 30.26
CA TYR A 104 2.76 -13.18 29.78
C TYR A 104 4.26 -13.38 29.98
N GLY A 105 5.03 -12.29 29.89
CA GLY A 105 6.50 -12.30 30.01
C GLY A 105 7.18 -13.13 28.93
N TYR A 106 8.41 -13.54 29.23
CA TYR A 106 9.28 -14.24 28.28
C TYR A 106 8.78 -15.67 27.95
N ALA A 107 8.26 -16.40 28.93
CA ALA A 107 8.00 -17.83 28.81
C ALA A 107 6.71 -18.19 28.04
N ARG A 108 5.69 -17.33 28.05
CA ARG A 108 4.35 -17.61 27.52
C ARG A 108 4.11 -16.94 26.17
N VAL A 109 5.02 -17.19 25.22
CA VAL A 109 5.02 -16.55 23.89
C VAL A 109 3.72 -16.79 23.13
N ASN A 110 3.24 -18.04 23.10
CA ASN A 110 2.05 -18.39 22.31
C ASN A 110 0.79 -17.70 22.85
N GLU A 111 0.63 -17.63 24.17
CA GLU A 111 -0.49 -16.91 24.80
C GLU A 111 -0.40 -15.40 24.55
N ALA A 112 0.81 -14.83 24.64
CA ALA A 112 1.04 -13.43 24.36
C ALA A 112 0.65 -13.06 22.93
N LEU A 113 1.16 -13.79 21.93
CA LEU A 113 0.87 -13.51 20.53
C LEU A 113 -0.60 -13.77 20.18
N ALA A 114 -1.24 -14.79 20.76
CA ALA A 114 -2.67 -15.06 20.56
C ALA A 114 -3.57 -13.98 21.18
N SER A 115 -3.08 -13.23 22.17
CA SER A 115 -3.82 -12.13 22.80
C SER A 115 -3.80 -10.82 22.02
N LEU A 116 -2.97 -10.72 20.97
CA LEU A 116 -2.71 -9.49 20.23
C LEU A 116 -3.37 -9.53 18.84
N PRO A 117 -3.79 -8.38 18.28
CA PRO A 117 -4.21 -8.30 16.88
C PRO A 117 -3.11 -8.75 15.92
N GLU A 118 -3.50 -9.34 14.79
CA GLU A 118 -2.56 -9.90 13.81
C GLU A 118 -1.55 -8.85 13.29
N GLU A 119 -1.99 -7.63 13.03
CA GLU A 119 -1.12 -6.51 12.62
C GLU A 119 -0.05 -6.17 13.66
N VAL A 120 -0.39 -6.25 14.96
CA VAL A 120 0.55 -6.01 16.06
C VAL A 120 1.55 -7.17 16.14
N VAL A 121 1.10 -8.41 15.97
CA VAL A 121 1.96 -9.59 15.91
C VAL A 121 2.93 -9.52 14.73
N GLN A 122 2.47 -9.06 13.56
CA GLN A 122 3.34 -8.85 12.40
C GLN A 122 4.41 -7.79 12.68
N ALA A 123 4.05 -6.71 13.39
CA ALA A 123 5.01 -5.68 13.78
C ALA A 123 6.09 -6.24 14.71
N ILE A 124 5.70 -7.01 15.72
CA ILE A 124 6.63 -7.69 16.63
C ILE A 124 7.58 -8.62 15.86
N LYS A 125 7.05 -9.44 14.94
CA LYS A 125 7.86 -10.35 14.13
C LYS A 125 8.89 -9.60 13.28
N ALA A 126 8.49 -8.50 12.66
CA ALA A 126 9.39 -7.67 11.85
C ALA A 126 10.45 -6.93 12.68
N MET A 127 10.26 -6.75 14.00
CA MET A 127 11.29 -6.25 14.90
C MET A 127 12.33 -7.30 15.34
N GLY A 128 12.14 -8.58 15.00
CA GLY A 128 12.98 -9.68 15.49
C GLY A 128 12.24 -10.68 16.38
N GLY A 129 10.96 -10.43 16.69
CA GLY A 129 10.09 -11.36 17.42
C GLY A 129 9.98 -11.05 18.92
N TRP A 130 9.17 -11.86 19.61
CA TRP A 130 8.80 -11.65 21.01
C TRP A 130 9.98 -11.75 21.98
N ALA A 131 10.89 -12.71 21.73
CA ALA A 131 12.03 -12.97 22.61
C ALA A 131 13.00 -11.78 22.63
N GLU A 132 13.31 -11.22 21.46
CA GLU A 132 14.17 -10.04 21.33
C GLU A 132 13.54 -8.84 22.05
N LEU A 133 12.25 -8.62 21.82
CA LEU A 133 11.51 -7.53 22.45
C LEU A 133 11.45 -7.64 23.98
N CYS A 134 11.35 -8.85 24.53
CA CYS A 134 11.35 -9.07 25.98
C CYS A 134 12.76 -8.98 26.61
N ALA A 135 13.81 -9.24 25.82
CA ALA A 135 15.19 -9.22 26.30
C ALA A 135 15.86 -7.83 26.20
N SER A 136 15.25 -6.90 25.45
CA SER A 136 15.78 -5.56 25.25
C SER A 136 15.75 -4.72 26.52
N GLU A 137 16.82 -3.95 26.73
CA GLU A 137 16.97 -3.01 27.84
C GLU A 137 16.69 -1.56 27.41
N ASN A 138 16.43 -1.31 26.11
CA ASN A 138 16.23 0.03 25.57
C ASN A 138 14.80 0.22 25.02
N LEU A 139 13.88 0.40 25.95
CA LEU A 139 12.44 0.54 25.65
C LEU A 139 12.11 1.73 24.73
N GLU A 140 12.88 2.82 24.81
CA GLU A 140 12.67 4.00 23.95
C GLU A 140 13.02 3.69 22.49
N ALA A 141 14.13 2.97 22.27
CA ALA A 141 14.52 2.53 20.94
C ALA A 141 13.53 1.50 20.37
N ASP A 142 13.07 0.54 21.19
CA ASP A 142 12.10 -0.47 20.77
C ASP A 142 10.76 0.17 20.39
N ARG A 143 10.28 1.12 21.19
CA ARG A 143 9.06 1.87 20.87
C ARG A 143 9.20 2.61 19.55
N ALA A 144 10.33 3.29 19.33
CA ALA A 144 10.57 4.01 18.08
C ALA A 144 10.66 3.06 16.87
N HIS A 145 11.27 1.89 17.03
CA HIS A 145 11.34 0.87 15.99
C HIS A 145 9.96 0.26 15.71
N PHE A 146 9.20 -0.05 16.76
CA PHE A 146 7.83 -0.55 16.67
C PHE A 146 6.93 0.42 15.91
N TYR A 147 7.00 1.71 16.24
CA TYR A 147 6.21 2.74 15.56
C TYR A 147 6.48 2.75 14.05
N ARG A 148 7.75 2.65 13.63
CA ARG A 148 8.11 2.61 12.21
C ARG A 148 7.54 1.36 11.52
N THR A 149 7.65 0.21 12.17
CA THR A 149 7.18 -1.06 11.63
C THR A 149 5.66 -1.13 11.58
N MET A 150 4.97 -0.72 12.64
CA MET A 150 3.51 -0.67 12.70
C MET A 150 2.96 0.26 11.62
N LYS A 151 3.54 1.45 11.46
CA LYS A 151 3.17 2.38 10.38
C LYS A 151 3.34 1.78 8.98
N SER A 152 4.41 1.01 8.77
CA SER A 152 4.65 0.31 7.50
C SER A 152 3.58 -0.75 7.23
N ILE A 153 3.22 -1.54 8.25
CA ILE A 153 2.18 -2.57 8.19
C ILE A 153 0.82 -1.95 7.93
N ASN A 154 0.46 -0.90 8.66
CA ASN A 154 -0.78 -0.16 8.48
C ASN A 154 -0.90 0.41 7.07
N LYS A 155 0.17 1.03 6.55
CA LYS A 155 0.21 1.54 5.18
C LYS A 155 -0.02 0.43 4.15
N ARG A 156 0.61 -0.72 4.31
CA ARG A 156 0.45 -1.87 3.42
C ARG A 156 -0.98 -2.41 3.49
N ARG A 157 -1.51 -2.60 4.69
CA ARG A 157 -2.86 -3.10 4.93
C ARG A 157 -3.92 -2.16 4.34
N GLN A 158 -3.76 -0.84 4.53
CA GLN A 158 -4.66 0.15 3.93
C GLN A 158 -4.65 0.06 2.39
N ALA A 159 -3.46 -0.08 1.78
CA ALA A 159 -3.35 -0.24 0.34
C ALA A 159 -4.04 -1.54 -0.14
N GLU A 160 -3.80 -2.66 0.55
CA GLU A 160 -4.40 -3.96 0.24
C GLU A 160 -5.93 -3.92 0.41
N GLN A 161 -6.44 -3.37 1.51
CA GLN A 161 -7.87 -3.29 1.79
C GLN A 161 -8.64 -2.45 0.77
N VAL A 162 -8.08 -1.29 0.39
CA VAL A 162 -8.67 -0.39 -0.62
C VAL A 162 -8.72 -1.05 -2.01
N LEU A 163 -7.72 -1.88 -2.34
CA LEU A 163 -7.64 -2.61 -3.61
C LEU A 163 -8.44 -3.92 -3.60
N SER A 164 -8.65 -4.55 -2.43
CA SER A 164 -9.36 -5.83 -2.30
C SER A 164 -10.85 -5.74 -2.65
N ILE A 165 -11.41 -4.53 -2.67
CA ILE A 165 -12.76 -4.32 -3.17
C ILE A 165 -12.67 -4.38 -4.70
N GLY A 166 -13.02 -5.54 -5.27
CA GLY A 166 -13.17 -5.92 -6.70
C GLY A 166 -12.00 -5.73 -7.67
N ILE A 167 -11.19 -4.70 -7.52
CA ILE A 167 -10.09 -4.35 -8.42
C ILE A 167 -8.99 -5.41 -8.34
N HIS A 168 -8.71 -5.99 -7.17
CA HIS A 168 -7.69 -7.03 -7.04
C HIS A 168 -7.98 -8.25 -7.93
N GLU A 169 -9.24 -8.67 -8.03
CA GLU A 169 -9.62 -9.81 -8.89
C GLU A 169 -9.38 -9.45 -10.36
N GLN A 170 -9.85 -8.29 -10.80
CA GLN A 170 -9.63 -7.79 -12.16
C GLN A 170 -8.13 -7.60 -12.49
N MET A 171 -7.34 -7.08 -11.55
CA MET A 171 -5.89 -6.95 -11.69
C MET A 171 -5.23 -8.31 -11.81
N SER A 172 -5.61 -9.29 -10.99
CA SER A 172 -5.06 -10.65 -11.03
C SER A 172 -5.35 -11.36 -12.35
N LEU A 173 -6.55 -11.16 -12.92
CA LEU A 173 -6.94 -11.71 -14.21
C LEU A 173 -6.15 -11.10 -15.38
N LEU A 174 -5.75 -9.83 -15.27
CA LEU A 174 -4.97 -9.13 -16.29
C LEU A 174 -3.45 -9.33 -16.13
N GLN A 175 -2.99 -9.61 -14.91
CA GLN A 175 -1.63 -10.02 -14.61
C GLN A 175 -1.42 -11.48 -15.07
N LYS A 176 -1.30 -11.70 -16.38
CA LYS A 176 -0.73 -12.94 -16.91
C LYS A 176 0.60 -13.24 -16.18
N PRO A 177 0.94 -14.52 -15.91
CA PRO A 177 2.22 -14.84 -15.29
C PRO A 177 3.36 -14.19 -16.09
N LYS A 178 4.36 -13.65 -15.38
CA LYS A 178 5.59 -13.05 -15.93
C LYS A 178 6.49 -14.08 -16.62
N GLU A 179 5.94 -14.97 -17.45
CA GLU A 179 6.70 -15.69 -18.45
C GLU A 179 6.49 -14.96 -19.78
N GLN A 180 7.59 -14.47 -20.35
CA GLN A 180 7.67 -13.72 -21.62
C GLN A 180 7.40 -12.21 -21.54
N ALA A 181 8.13 -11.51 -20.68
CA ALA A 181 8.57 -10.14 -20.96
C ALA A 181 9.82 -9.79 -20.14
N VAL A 182 10.84 -10.64 -20.23
CA VAL A 182 12.22 -10.17 -20.08
C VAL A 182 12.89 -10.49 -21.41
N ALA A 183 12.63 -9.65 -22.42
CA ALA A 183 13.70 -9.39 -23.37
C ALA A 183 14.81 -8.81 -22.50
N TYR A 184 15.77 -9.65 -22.11
CA TYR A 184 17.02 -9.17 -21.57
C TYR A 184 17.55 -8.24 -22.65
N ILE A 185 17.45 -6.94 -22.40
CA ILE A 185 18.44 -6.03 -22.91
C ILE A 185 19.69 -6.52 -22.19
N THR A 186 20.44 -7.41 -22.85
CA THR A 186 21.80 -7.70 -22.46
C THR A 186 22.49 -6.35 -22.52
N TYR A 187 22.64 -5.71 -21.37
CA TYR A 187 23.77 -4.82 -21.19
C TYR A 187 24.98 -5.74 -21.34
N GLU A 188 25.41 -5.95 -22.58
CA GLU A 188 26.79 -6.31 -22.82
C GLU A 188 27.57 -5.16 -22.18
N GLU A 189 28.09 -5.41 -20.99
CA GLU A 189 29.28 -4.72 -20.56
C GLU A 189 30.35 -5.04 -21.60
N HIS A 190 30.36 -4.28 -22.69
CA HIS A 190 31.58 -3.95 -23.39
C HIS A 190 32.39 -3.03 -22.46
N TYR A 191 32.80 -3.57 -21.30
CA TYR A 191 34.10 -3.22 -20.78
C TYR A 191 35.06 -3.93 -21.71
N GLU A 192 35.35 -3.29 -22.84
CA GLU A 192 36.47 -3.65 -23.66
C GLU A 192 37.68 -3.53 -22.73
N LYS A 193 38.13 -4.66 -22.18
CA LYS A 193 39.48 -4.76 -21.65
C LYS A 193 40.35 -4.46 -22.84
N GLN A 194 40.71 -3.19 -23.01
CA GLN A 194 41.81 -2.81 -23.88
C GLN A 194 42.96 -3.76 -23.51
N PRO A 195 43.44 -4.60 -24.44
CA PRO A 195 44.53 -5.49 -24.14
C PRO A 195 45.69 -4.68 -23.58
N ILE A 196 46.35 -5.25 -22.57
CA ILE A 196 47.48 -4.66 -21.80
C ILE A 196 48.66 -4.24 -22.71
N GLU A 197 48.60 -4.48 -24.02
CA GLU A 197 49.55 -4.01 -25.02
C GLU A 197 49.54 -2.48 -25.26
N VAL A 198 48.43 -1.77 -25.01
CA VAL A 198 48.39 -0.30 -25.23
C VAL A 198 49.12 0.46 -24.11
N ALA A 199 49.16 -0.08 -22.90
CA ALA A 199 49.96 0.48 -21.80
C ALA A 199 51.47 0.25 -22.00
N GLN A 200 51.86 -0.87 -22.64
CA GLN A 200 53.27 -1.16 -22.94
C GLN A 200 53.83 -0.33 -24.10
N ARG A 201 52.99 0.07 -25.08
CA ARG A 201 53.40 0.96 -26.17
C ARG A 201 53.54 2.43 -25.73
N GLY A 202 52.79 2.85 -24.71
CA GLY A 202 52.94 4.15 -24.06
C GLY A 202 54.22 4.27 -23.24
N MET A 203 54.56 3.22 -22.46
CA MET A 203 55.80 3.21 -21.66
C MET A 203 57.08 3.05 -22.51
N ALA A 204 57.02 2.38 -23.67
CA ALA A 204 58.15 2.31 -24.60
C ALA A 204 58.48 3.67 -25.25
N LYS A 205 57.47 4.47 -25.63
CA LYS A 205 57.69 5.83 -26.18
C LYS A 205 58.17 6.83 -25.13
N VAL A 206 57.73 6.69 -23.87
CA VAL A 206 58.23 7.54 -22.78
C VAL A 206 59.69 7.21 -22.44
N LYS A 207 60.10 5.93 -22.55
CA LYS A 207 61.50 5.51 -22.34
C LYS A 207 62.45 6.01 -23.45
N ASP A 208 62.05 5.90 -24.72
CA ASP A 208 62.82 6.44 -25.87
C ASP A 208 62.98 7.97 -25.84
N VAL A 209 61.98 8.69 -25.32
CA VAL A 209 62.03 10.17 -25.17
C VAL A 209 62.91 10.57 -23.98
N LEU A 210 62.91 9.79 -22.90
CA LEU A 210 63.77 10.03 -21.73
C LEU A 210 65.25 9.67 -21.98
N GLU A 211 65.52 8.68 -22.85
CA GLU A 211 66.90 8.33 -23.28
C GLU A 211 67.49 9.32 -24.30
N ASN A 212 66.66 10.12 -25.02
CA ASN A 212 67.12 11.10 -26.01
C ASN A 212 67.14 12.58 -25.53
N ILE A 213 66.80 12.87 -24.27
CA ILE A 213 66.83 14.24 -23.71
C ILE A 213 67.79 14.35 -22.49
N GLY A 214 68.64 13.35 -22.24
CA GLY A 214 69.64 13.41 -21.17
C GLY A 214 70.91 12.62 -21.46
N ALA A 215 71.92 13.35 -21.95
CA ALA A 215 73.35 13.01 -22.11
C ALA A 215 73.74 12.05 -23.24
#